data_AF-A0A955J177-F1
#
_entry.id   AF-A0A955J177-F1
#
_cell.length_a   1.000
_cell.length_b   1.000
_cell.length_c   1.000
_cell.angle_alpha   90.00
_cell.angle_beta   90.00
_cell.angle_gamma   90.00
#
_symmetry.space_group_name_H-M   'P 1'
#
loop_
_entity.id
_entity.type
_entity.pdbx_description
1 polymer ?
#
loop_
_entity_poly.entity_id
_entity_poly.type
_entity_poly.pdbx_seq_one_letter_code
_entity_poly.pdbx_strand_id
1 'polypeptide(L)'
;GGWGGWGGGALGGLIAAILLGPAVLGRAAPDFHTRIFTGGIAESAALNAAADEVRARLAALRATDVSDIAITEAARDADAELAPLRDAHLQAMQSHTTQSWWLIVALASLHAAMGVATLFSPSARVWSRAARSLRDLRARPALAGVLALCLAGAPVILALSFAPGPVGPSLIAATLIFIVPAFAPSAHNPASFASAFTTYTVGIIVFFAVTPSLQMFTVAAFACFGAMMSLGWPGLLRRARKPITSIMASVTLPTLIALAGVRIDPAAWTLTAPASHFIIPMLIAILWASDGRWAALHTASRLLRMRDASGWLPSARHVNAGSSSIELVLAITAFASGLLDERVLAAALVGVVVIEMTRNLRASIARMLDG
;
A
#
# COMPACT_ATOMS: atom_id res chain seq x y z
N GLY A 1 -26.52 8.93 0.12
CA GLY A 1 -25.45 8.61 -0.84
C GLY A 1 -24.17 9.30 -0.47
N GLY A 2 -23.21 8.61 0.16
CA GLY A 2 -21.91 9.18 0.53
C GLY A 2 -20.71 8.38 0.02
N TRP A 3 -20.91 7.48 -0.93
CA TRP A 3 -19.91 6.48 -1.32
C TRP A 3 -19.15 6.81 -2.62
N GLY A 4 -19.55 7.87 -3.34
CA GLY A 4 -18.82 8.33 -4.53
C GLY A 4 -17.48 9.02 -4.23
N GLY A 5 -17.24 9.40 -2.96
CA GLY A 5 -16.03 10.11 -2.56
C GLY A 5 -14.74 9.29 -2.66
N TRP A 6 -14.82 7.96 -2.50
CA TRP A 6 -13.64 7.09 -2.56
C TRP A 6 -13.08 6.95 -3.97
N GLY A 7 -13.96 6.74 -4.97
CA GLY A 7 -13.53 6.70 -6.38
C GLY A 7 -13.01 8.05 -6.88
N GLY A 8 -13.67 9.16 -6.49
CA GLY A 8 -13.18 10.50 -6.83
C GLY A 8 -11.83 10.82 -6.20
N GLY A 9 -11.63 10.46 -4.93
CA GLY A 9 -10.34 10.60 -4.25
C GLY A 9 -9.25 9.71 -4.86
N ALA A 10 -9.57 8.45 -5.19
CA ALA A 10 -8.63 7.54 -5.82
C ALA A 10 -8.16 8.04 -7.19
N LEU A 11 -9.10 8.48 -8.04
CA LEU A 11 -8.80 9.07 -9.34
C LEU A 11 -8.03 10.38 -9.20
N GLY A 12 -8.42 11.26 -8.27
CA GLY A 12 -7.72 12.51 -8.00
C GLY A 12 -6.27 12.29 -7.54
N GLY A 13 -6.04 11.30 -6.68
CA GLY A 13 -4.69 10.88 -6.28
C GLY A 13 -3.87 10.35 -7.45
N LEU A 14 -4.47 9.56 -8.34
CA LEU A 14 -3.78 9.04 -9.54
C LEU A 14 -3.42 10.16 -10.51
N ILE A 15 -4.33 11.11 -10.74
CA ILE A 15 -4.05 12.29 -11.57
C ILE A 15 -2.92 13.12 -10.94
N ALA A 16 -2.96 13.33 -9.62
CA ALA A 16 -1.89 14.02 -8.91
C ALA A 16 -0.55 13.28 -9.03
N ALA A 17 -0.53 11.95 -8.96
CA ALA A 17 0.68 11.16 -9.20
C ALA A 17 1.26 11.41 -10.59
N ILE A 18 0.42 11.39 -11.63
CA ILE A 18 0.86 11.62 -13.02
C ILE A 18 1.43 13.04 -13.17
N LEU A 19 0.74 14.05 -12.62
CA LEU A 19 1.15 15.45 -12.72
C LEU A 19 2.44 15.75 -11.93
N LEU A 20 2.56 15.19 -10.73
CA LEU A 20 3.72 15.39 -9.85
C LEU A 20 4.89 14.44 -10.16
N GLY A 21 4.64 13.40 -10.96
CA GLY A 21 5.60 12.37 -11.27
C GLY A 21 6.68 12.78 -12.28
N PRO A 22 7.64 11.87 -12.54
CA PRO A 22 8.80 12.16 -13.37
C PRO A 22 8.44 12.47 -14.83
N ALA A 23 7.34 11.94 -15.36
CA ALA A 23 6.91 12.19 -16.74
C ALA A 23 6.42 13.62 -16.99
N VAL A 24 5.80 14.27 -16.00
CA VAL A 24 5.22 15.61 -16.16
C VAL A 24 6.07 16.64 -15.42
N LEU A 25 6.05 16.64 -14.08
CA LEU A 25 6.85 17.58 -13.29
C LEU A 25 8.34 17.37 -13.48
N GLY A 26 8.80 16.11 -13.55
CA GLY A 26 10.21 15.80 -13.80
C GLY A 26 10.73 16.32 -15.16
N ARG A 27 9.85 16.47 -16.16
CA ARG A 27 10.21 17.09 -17.45
C ARG A 27 10.04 18.60 -17.47
N ALA A 28 8.96 19.11 -16.88
CA ALA A 28 8.64 20.54 -16.89
C ALA A 28 9.52 21.36 -15.94
N ALA A 29 9.90 20.77 -14.80
CA ALA A 29 10.71 21.41 -13.76
C ALA A 29 11.63 20.36 -13.08
N PRO A 30 12.65 19.85 -13.78
CA PRO A 30 13.52 18.76 -13.30
C PRO A 30 14.19 19.09 -11.96
N ASP A 31 14.69 20.30 -11.79
CA ASP A 31 15.33 20.72 -10.53
C ASP A 31 14.37 20.73 -9.35
N PHE A 32 13.12 21.16 -9.57
CA PHE A 32 12.10 21.18 -8.53
C PHE A 32 11.65 19.77 -8.15
N HIS A 33 11.43 18.90 -9.15
CA HIS A 33 11.12 17.49 -8.92
C HIS A 33 12.24 16.78 -8.13
N THR A 34 13.49 16.99 -8.55
CA THR A 34 14.67 16.42 -7.88
C THR A 34 14.76 16.89 -6.44
N ARG A 35 14.45 18.18 -6.18
CA ARG A 35 14.49 18.75 -4.82
C ARG A 35 13.51 18.09 -3.87
N ILE A 36 12.31 17.80 -4.36
CA ILE A 36 11.19 17.34 -3.54
C ILE A 36 11.18 15.83 -3.38
N PHE A 37 11.59 15.08 -4.41
CA PHE A 37 11.38 13.62 -4.44
C PHE A 37 12.68 12.80 -4.44
N THR A 38 13.76 13.33 -5.02
CA THR A 38 15.02 12.61 -5.18
C THR A 38 16.07 13.00 -4.12
N GLY A 39 16.14 14.28 -3.76
CA GLY A 39 17.18 14.84 -2.89
C GLY A 39 18.51 15.04 -3.59
N GLY A 40 19.55 15.38 -2.83
CA GLY A 40 20.94 15.39 -3.32
C GLY A 40 21.30 16.53 -4.29
N ILE A 41 20.54 17.64 -4.32
CA ILE A 41 20.79 18.75 -5.26
C ILE A 41 22.12 19.45 -5.00
N ALA A 42 22.42 19.75 -3.73
CA ALA A 42 23.65 20.45 -3.39
C ALA A 42 24.87 19.58 -3.74
N GLU A 43 24.77 18.28 -3.45
CA GLU A 43 25.79 17.27 -3.73
C GLU A 43 25.92 17.03 -5.24
N SER A 44 24.82 17.01 -6.00
CA SER A 44 24.84 16.92 -7.46
C SER A 44 25.48 18.15 -8.10
N ALA A 45 25.15 19.34 -7.62
CA ALA A 45 25.76 20.59 -8.08
C ALA A 45 27.27 20.62 -7.80
N ALA A 46 27.69 20.21 -6.60
CA ALA A 46 29.10 20.09 -6.23
C ALA A 46 29.85 19.05 -7.09
N LEU A 47 29.24 17.88 -7.30
CA LEU A 47 29.78 16.82 -8.14
C LEU A 47 29.93 17.27 -9.60
N ASN A 48 28.92 17.97 -10.15
CA ASN A 48 28.97 18.48 -11.52
C ASN A 48 30.02 19.57 -11.68
N ALA A 49 30.10 20.51 -10.73
CA ALA A 49 31.13 21.56 -10.74
C ALA A 49 32.55 20.97 -10.71
N ALA A 50 32.81 20.01 -9.81
CA ALA A 50 34.09 19.31 -9.75
C ALA A 50 34.37 18.49 -11.03
N ALA A 51 33.35 17.84 -11.60
CA ALA A 51 33.49 17.08 -12.84
C ALA A 51 33.76 17.97 -14.06
N ASP A 52 33.21 19.20 -14.09
CA ASP A 52 33.49 20.20 -15.11
C ASP A 52 34.94 20.72 -14.97
N GLU A 53 35.41 20.99 -13.75
CA GLU A 53 36.79 21.41 -13.47
C GLU A 53 37.80 20.32 -13.88
N VAL A 54 37.55 19.06 -13.50
CA VAL A 54 38.34 17.89 -13.92
C VAL A 54 38.39 17.78 -15.44
N ARG A 55 37.24 17.94 -16.11
CA ARG A 55 37.17 17.89 -17.59
C ARG A 55 37.99 19.00 -18.22
N ALA A 56 37.92 20.22 -17.68
CA ALA A 56 38.73 21.34 -18.14
C ALA A 56 40.23 21.10 -17.93
N ARG A 57 40.64 20.58 -16.77
CA ARG A 57 42.04 20.22 -16.45
C ARG A 57 42.60 19.17 -17.40
N LEU A 58 41.84 18.09 -17.65
CA LEU A 58 42.26 17.02 -18.57
C LEU A 58 42.30 17.50 -20.03
N ALA A 59 41.37 18.37 -20.44
CA ALA A 59 41.40 18.97 -21.77
C ALA A 59 42.62 19.87 -21.96
N ALA A 60 42.99 20.65 -20.94
CA ALA A 60 44.19 21.48 -20.97
C ALA A 60 45.47 20.63 -21.04
N LEU A 61 45.58 19.56 -20.26
CA LEU A 61 46.73 18.64 -20.29
C LEU A 61 46.92 17.98 -21.67
N ARG A 62 45.81 17.57 -22.31
CA ARG A 62 45.82 17.03 -23.68
C ARG A 62 46.28 18.04 -24.73
N ALA A 63 46.12 19.33 -24.47
CA ALA A 63 46.55 20.38 -25.39
C ALA A 63 48.06 20.71 -25.25
N THR A 64 48.71 20.30 -24.17
CA THR A 64 50.10 20.69 -23.83
C THR A 64 51.19 19.66 -24.19
N ASP A 65 50.92 18.75 -25.13
CA ASP A 65 51.88 17.73 -25.62
C ASP A 65 52.50 16.86 -24.49
N VAL A 66 51.72 16.65 -23.43
CA VAL A 66 52.08 15.83 -22.26
C VAL A 66 51.96 14.35 -22.62
N SER A 67 52.81 13.49 -22.04
CA SER A 67 52.77 12.05 -22.31
C SER A 67 51.44 11.40 -21.90
N ASP A 68 51.01 10.38 -22.64
CA ASP A 68 49.76 9.64 -22.37
C ASP A 68 49.73 9.00 -20.97
N ILE A 69 50.91 8.63 -20.44
CA ILE A 69 51.05 8.07 -19.09
C ILE A 69 50.62 9.11 -18.06
N ALA A 70 51.11 10.35 -18.17
CA ALA A 70 50.76 11.43 -17.25
C ALA A 70 49.27 11.84 -17.37
N ILE A 71 48.69 11.78 -18.57
CA ILE A 71 47.24 12.00 -18.75
C ILE A 71 46.43 10.90 -18.05
N THR A 72 46.90 9.65 -18.11
CA THR A 72 46.24 8.51 -17.46
C THR A 72 46.33 8.59 -15.94
N GLU A 73 47.49 8.96 -15.40
CA GLU A 73 47.68 9.22 -13.96
C GLU A 73 46.79 10.37 -13.50
N ALA A 74 46.76 11.49 -14.22
CA ALA A 74 45.91 12.63 -13.90
C ALA A 74 44.41 12.29 -13.95
N ALA A 75 43.99 11.39 -14.84
CA ALA A 75 42.61 10.91 -14.91
C ALA A 75 42.27 9.98 -13.73
N ARG A 76 43.23 9.14 -13.29
CA ARG A 76 43.07 8.28 -12.12
C ARG A 76 42.95 9.10 -10.83
N ASP A 77 43.80 10.13 -10.69
CA ASP A 77 43.75 11.04 -9.55
C ASP A 77 42.43 11.83 -9.54
N ALA A 78 41.96 12.26 -10.71
CA ALA A 78 40.67 12.92 -10.83
C ALA A 78 39.48 12.02 -10.49
N ASP A 79 39.53 10.73 -10.83
CA ASP A 79 38.48 9.79 -10.43
C ASP A 79 38.49 9.56 -8.91
N ALA A 80 39.67 9.49 -8.29
CA ALA A 80 39.82 9.43 -6.84
C ALA A 80 39.31 10.72 -6.14
N GLU A 81 39.46 11.88 -6.78
CA GLU A 81 38.94 13.17 -6.32
C GLU A 81 37.40 13.23 -6.40
N LEU A 82 36.81 12.67 -7.46
CA LEU A 82 35.34 12.64 -7.66
C LEU A 82 34.64 11.56 -6.83
N ALA A 83 35.33 10.47 -6.48
CA ALA A 83 34.77 9.35 -5.72
C ALA A 83 34.03 9.78 -4.42
N PRO A 84 34.62 10.57 -3.50
CA PRO A 84 33.92 10.99 -2.28
C PRO A 84 32.69 11.87 -2.56
N LEU A 85 32.69 12.66 -3.63
CA LEU A 85 31.52 13.47 -4.02
C LEU A 85 30.39 12.60 -4.59
N ARG A 86 30.73 11.55 -5.35
CA ARG A 86 29.76 10.55 -5.82
C ARG A 86 29.15 9.80 -4.63
N ASP A 87 29.97 9.36 -3.68
CA ASP A 87 29.51 8.66 -2.49
C ASP A 87 28.60 9.56 -1.64
N ALA A 88 28.98 10.83 -1.43
CA ALA A 88 28.16 11.81 -0.73
C ALA A 88 26.82 12.05 -1.44
N HIS A 89 26.82 12.16 -2.78
CA HIS A 89 25.59 12.30 -3.56
C HIS A 89 24.67 11.08 -3.43
N LEU A 90 25.23 9.87 -3.56
CA LEU A 90 24.47 8.63 -3.38
C LEU A 90 23.90 8.51 -1.96
N GLN A 91 24.69 8.86 -0.93
CA GLN A 91 24.24 8.86 0.45
C GLN A 91 23.12 9.88 0.70
N ALA A 92 23.23 11.08 0.14
CA ALA A 92 22.19 12.10 0.23
C ALA A 92 20.88 11.65 -0.44
N MET A 93 20.96 11.05 -1.63
CA MET A 93 19.80 10.48 -2.32
C MET A 93 19.15 9.34 -1.53
N GLN A 94 19.95 8.42 -0.97
CA GLN A 94 19.46 7.31 -0.13
C GLN A 94 18.80 7.82 1.15
N SER A 95 19.39 8.80 1.82
CA SER A 95 18.84 9.42 3.03
C SER A 95 17.50 10.10 2.75
N HIS A 96 17.43 10.92 1.70
CA HIS A 96 16.21 11.60 1.30
C HIS A 96 15.11 10.60 0.89
N THR A 97 15.47 9.57 0.11
CA THR A 97 14.55 8.48 -0.26
C THR A 97 14.01 7.79 0.99
N THR A 98 14.87 7.46 1.95
CA THR A 98 14.47 6.84 3.23
C THR A 98 13.52 7.73 4.04
N GLN A 99 13.82 9.03 4.16
CA GLN A 99 12.96 9.99 4.87
C GLN A 99 11.58 10.12 4.22
N SER A 100 11.53 10.19 2.89
CA SER A 100 10.27 10.26 2.16
C SER A 100 9.43 8.99 2.31
N TRP A 101 10.08 7.81 2.41
CA TRP A 101 9.38 6.55 2.69
C TRP A 101 8.74 6.56 4.06
N TRP A 102 9.39 7.13 5.07
CA TRP A 102 8.80 7.25 6.41
C TRP A 102 7.54 8.11 6.42
N LEU A 103 7.46 9.15 5.61
CA LEU A 103 6.22 9.94 5.45
C LEU A 103 5.09 9.10 4.84
N ILE A 104 5.40 8.32 3.79
CA ILE A 104 4.45 7.41 3.16
C ILE A 104 3.97 6.34 4.15
N VAL A 105 4.90 5.73 4.89
CA VAL A 105 4.61 4.71 5.90
C VAL A 105 3.79 5.28 7.05
N ALA A 106 4.08 6.49 7.52
CA ALA A 106 3.29 7.14 8.57
C ALA A 106 1.85 7.40 8.10
N LEU A 107 1.68 7.91 6.88
CA LEU A 107 0.37 8.14 6.29
C LEU A 107 -0.40 6.83 6.05
N ALA A 108 0.31 5.78 5.60
CA ALA A 108 -0.25 4.45 5.38
C ALA A 108 -0.69 3.80 6.71
N SER A 109 0.12 3.97 7.76
CA SER A 109 -0.17 3.53 9.12
C SER A 109 -1.41 4.22 9.68
N LEU A 110 -1.51 5.55 9.53
CA LEU A 110 -2.69 6.31 9.93
C LEU A 110 -3.93 5.85 9.16
N HIS A 111 -3.81 5.65 7.84
CA HIS A 111 -4.90 5.16 7.00
C HIS A 111 -5.35 3.75 7.42
N ALA A 112 -4.41 2.84 7.70
CA ALA A 112 -4.71 1.50 8.21
C ALA A 112 -5.44 1.57 9.55
N ALA A 113 -4.94 2.34 10.50
CA ALA A 113 -5.57 2.52 11.81
C ALA A 113 -7.02 3.03 11.69
N MET A 114 -7.24 4.07 10.90
CA MET A 114 -8.56 4.65 10.66
C MET A 114 -9.49 3.69 9.91
N GLY A 115 -8.97 2.99 8.90
CA GLY A 115 -9.73 2.02 8.10
C GLY A 115 -10.18 0.82 8.93
N VAL A 116 -9.27 0.22 9.69
CA VAL A 116 -9.58 -0.86 10.62
C VAL A 116 -10.55 -0.37 11.69
N ALA A 117 -10.29 0.78 12.32
CA ALA A 117 -11.18 1.32 13.33
C ALA A 117 -12.61 1.54 12.82
N THR A 118 -12.80 1.92 11.56
CA THR A 118 -14.12 2.14 10.95
C THR A 118 -14.80 0.87 10.43
N LEU A 119 -14.04 -0.10 9.94
CA LEU A 119 -14.55 -1.42 9.55
C LEU A 119 -15.06 -2.20 10.76
N PHE A 120 -14.30 -2.17 11.86
CA PHE A 120 -14.65 -2.83 13.11
C PHE A 120 -15.54 -1.96 14.01
N SER A 121 -15.72 -0.66 13.70
CA SER A 121 -16.70 0.19 14.38
C SER A 121 -18.11 -0.39 14.17
N PRO A 122 -18.76 -0.88 15.23
CA PRO A 122 -19.92 -1.74 15.09
C PRO A 122 -21.07 -0.97 14.43
N SER A 123 -21.49 -1.43 13.24
CA SER A 123 -22.90 -1.34 12.86
C SER A 123 -23.68 -2.22 13.83
N ALA A 124 -23.94 -1.69 15.02
CA ALA A 124 -24.40 -2.38 16.22
C ALA A 124 -25.73 -3.15 16.09
N ARG A 125 -26.31 -3.25 14.90
CA ARG A 125 -27.51 -4.06 14.60
C ARG A 125 -27.19 -5.37 13.88
N VAL A 126 -26.15 -5.42 13.04
CA VAL A 126 -25.80 -6.63 12.27
C VAL A 126 -25.02 -7.60 13.16
N TRP A 127 -23.98 -7.12 13.82
CA TRP A 127 -23.17 -7.92 14.73
C TRP A 127 -23.89 -8.28 16.02
N SER A 128 -24.86 -7.49 16.50
CA SER A 128 -25.65 -7.86 17.69
C SER A 128 -26.77 -8.86 17.41
N ARG A 129 -27.25 -8.96 16.16
CA ARG A 129 -28.14 -10.04 15.71
C ARG A 129 -27.33 -11.30 15.44
N ALA A 130 -26.18 -11.18 14.80
CA ALA A 130 -25.22 -12.27 14.66
C ALA A 130 -24.75 -12.77 16.04
N ALA A 131 -24.47 -11.89 17.00
CA ALA A 131 -24.05 -12.23 18.38
C ALA A 131 -25.15 -12.92 19.19
N ARG A 132 -26.42 -12.57 18.94
CA ARG A 132 -27.55 -13.31 19.52
C ARG A 132 -27.76 -14.68 18.87
N SER A 133 -27.41 -14.83 17.60
CA SER A 133 -27.27 -16.11 16.90
C SER A 133 -25.97 -16.89 17.24
N LEU A 134 -24.97 -16.23 17.84
CA LEU A 134 -23.64 -16.79 18.15
C LEU A 134 -23.62 -17.65 19.42
N ARG A 135 -24.72 -17.75 20.18
CA ARG A 135 -24.83 -18.78 21.23
C ARG A 135 -24.82 -20.21 20.67
N ASP A 136 -25.20 -20.39 19.40
CA ASP A 136 -25.29 -21.73 18.78
C ASP A 136 -24.19 -22.06 17.75
N LEU A 137 -23.39 -21.10 17.26
CA LEU A 137 -22.45 -21.37 16.15
C LEU A 137 -21.15 -20.56 16.28
N ARG A 138 -20.28 -21.00 17.19
CA ARG A 138 -19.07 -20.27 17.64
C ARG A 138 -17.95 -19.99 16.61
N ALA A 139 -18.03 -20.41 15.35
CA ALA A 139 -16.89 -20.29 14.42
C ALA A 139 -17.19 -19.70 13.02
N ARG A 140 -18.46 -19.58 12.60
CA ARG A 140 -18.78 -19.38 11.17
C ARG A 140 -18.62 -17.93 10.64
N PRO A 141 -19.07 -16.87 11.33
CA PRO A 141 -18.95 -15.49 10.85
C PRO A 141 -17.50 -14.98 10.77
N ALA A 142 -16.70 -15.32 11.77
CA ALA A 142 -15.27 -15.02 11.78
C ALA A 142 -14.57 -15.69 10.59
N LEU A 143 -14.87 -16.97 10.31
CA LEU A 143 -14.31 -17.70 9.18
C LEU A 143 -14.66 -17.06 7.82
N ALA A 144 -15.86 -16.51 7.61
CA ALA A 144 -16.21 -15.81 6.36
C ALA A 144 -15.47 -14.47 6.21
N GLY A 145 -15.35 -13.71 7.30
CA GLY A 145 -14.59 -12.46 7.30
C GLY A 145 -13.11 -12.71 7.05
N VAL A 146 -12.59 -13.82 7.58
CA VAL A 146 -11.20 -14.27 7.41
C VAL A 146 -10.96 -14.79 6.02
N LEU A 147 -11.86 -15.61 5.46
CA LEU A 147 -11.81 -15.98 4.05
C LEU A 147 -11.83 -14.73 3.18
N ALA A 148 -12.72 -13.78 3.43
CA ALA A 148 -12.77 -12.53 2.67
C ALA A 148 -11.51 -11.65 2.83
N LEU A 149 -10.85 -11.66 4.00
CA LEU A 149 -9.59 -10.95 4.25
C LEU A 149 -8.37 -11.68 3.66
N CYS A 150 -8.29 -13.01 3.78
CA CYS A 150 -7.31 -13.87 3.09
C CYS A 150 -7.41 -13.67 1.58
N LEU A 151 -8.64 -13.63 1.05
CA LEU A 151 -8.92 -13.42 -0.36
C LEU A 151 -8.79 -11.95 -0.76
N ALA A 152 -8.90 -11.02 0.20
CA ALA A 152 -8.62 -9.61 -0.05
C ALA A 152 -7.13 -9.31 -0.12
N GLY A 153 -6.32 -9.89 0.77
CA GLY A 153 -4.86 -9.88 0.64
C GLY A 153 -4.36 -10.75 -0.51
N ALA A 154 -5.19 -11.65 -1.05
CA ALA A 154 -4.76 -12.65 -2.03
C ALA A 154 -4.08 -12.09 -3.29
N PRO A 155 -4.49 -10.98 -3.94
CA PRO A 155 -3.76 -10.45 -5.09
C PRO A 155 -2.33 -10.04 -4.75
N VAL A 156 -2.15 -9.41 -3.58
CA VAL A 156 -0.83 -9.01 -3.06
C VAL A 156 -0.03 -10.26 -2.67
N ILE A 157 -0.65 -11.24 -1.99
CA ILE A 157 -0.04 -12.53 -1.65
C ILE A 157 0.34 -13.33 -2.90
N LEU A 158 -0.52 -13.34 -3.93
CA LEU A 158 -0.32 -14.05 -5.20
C LEU A 158 0.79 -13.37 -6.00
N ALA A 159 0.76 -12.05 -6.13
CA ALA A 159 1.81 -11.28 -6.80
C ALA A 159 3.17 -11.44 -6.08
N LEU A 160 3.16 -11.54 -4.74
CA LEU A 160 4.33 -11.83 -3.91
C LEU A 160 4.76 -13.31 -3.96
N SER A 161 3.88 -14.22 -4.40
CA SER A 161 4.26 -15.62 -4.70
C SER A 161 5.17 -15.71 -5.92
N PHE A 162 5.11 -14.69 -6.79
CA PHE A 162 5.98 -14.53 -7.95
C PHE A 162 7.17 -13.60 -7.67
N ALA A 163 7.26 -13.02 -6.46
CA ALA A 163 8.40 -12.20 -6.05
C ALA A 163 9.55 -13.10 -5.57
N PRO A 164 10.78 -12.92 -6.08
CA PRO A 164 11.93 -13.72 -5.66
C PRO A 164 12.38 -13.38 -4.23
N GLY A 165 12.45 -14.36 -3.32
CA GLY A 165 13.12 -14.21 -2.01
C GLY A 165 12.39 -14.82 -0.79
N PRO A 166 12.97 -14.70 0.43
CA PRO A 166 12.46 -15.29 1.68
C PRO A 166 11.22 -14.56 2.26
N VAL A 167 10.41 -13.94 1.41
CA VAL A 167 9.35 -12.99 1.77
C VAL A 167 8.05 -13.67 2.23
N GLY A 168 7.88 -14.95 1.89
CA GLY A 168 6.66 -15.73 2.17
C GLY A 168 6.25 -15.79 3.65
N PRO A 169 7.14 -16.10 4.60
CA PRO A 169 6.78 -16.25 6.02
C PRO A 169 6.36 -14.94 6.71
N SER A 170 7.01 -13.83 6.36
CA SER A 170 6.69 -12.49 6.89
C SER A 170 5.29 -12.05 6.48
N LEU A 171 4.91 -12.33 5.24
CA LEU A 171 3.61 -11.98 4.67
C LEU A 171 2.47 -12.85 5.19
N ILE A 172 2.71 -14.14 5.42
CA ILE A 172 1.75 -15.01 6.10
C ILE A 172 1.46 -14.43 7.49
N ALA A 173 2.47 -13.98 8.22
CA ALA A 173 2.28 -13.32 9.51
C ALA A 173 1.60 -11.94 9.42
N ALA A 174 1.87 -11.13 8.38
CA ALA A 174 1.16 -9.87 8.12
C ALA A 174 -0.33 -10.12 7.94
N THR A 175 -0.64 -11.09 7.07
CA THR A 175 -2.00 -11.50 6.74
C THR A 175 -2.69 -12.04 7.99
N LEU A 176 -2.00 -12.87 8.78
CA LEU A 176 -2.49 -13.37 10.06
C LEU A 176 -2.80 -12.24 11.05
N ILE A 177 -2.05 -11.13 11.10
CA ILE A 177 -2.40 -9.96 11.94
C ILE A 177 -3.68 -9.26 11.48
N PHE A 178 -3.94 -9.13 10.19
CA PHE A 178 -5.20 -8.53 9.71
C PHE A 178 -6.40 -9.48 9.92
N ILE A 179 -6.13 -10.78 10.04
CA ILE A 179 -7.07 -11.88 10.23
C ILE A 179 -7.47 -12.07 11.71
N VAL A 180 -6.49 -12.05 12.62
CA VAL A 180 -6.67 -12.17 14.09
C VAL A 180 -7.75 -11.23 14.68
N PRO A 181 -7.88 -9.95 14.27
CA PRO A 181 -8.95 -9.06 14.71
C PRO A 181 -10.37 -9.60 14.47
N ALA A 182 -10.56 -10.32 13.36
CA ALA A 182 -11.86 -10.89 13.00
C ALA A 182 -12.25 -12.07 13.90
N PHE A 183 -11.31 -12.61 14.68
CA PHE A 183 -11.52 -13.72 15.62
C PHE A 183 -11.71 -13.26 17.07
N ALA A 184 -11.46 -11.99 17.40
CA ALA A 184 -11.68 -11.48 18.74
C ALA A 184 -13.20 -11.36 19.01
N PRO A 185 -13.77 -12.16 19.92
CA PRO A 185 -15.19 -12.07 20.24
C PRO A 185 -15.54 -10.65 20.70
N SER A 186 -16.67 -10.13 20.22
CA SER A 186 -17.22 -8.80 20.54
C SER A 186 -16.95 -8.43 22.00
N ALA A 187 -16.03 -7.48 22.21
CA ALA A 187 -15.64 -7.02 23.53
C ALA A 187 -16.78 -6.22 24.16
N HIS A 188 -17.74 -6.91 24.77
CA HIS A 188 -18.82 -6.29 25.54
C HIS A 188 -18.61 -6.47 27.05
N ASN A 189 -17.58 -7.22 27.45
CA ASN A 189 -17.13 -7.32 28.84
C ASN A 189 -15.60 -7.14 28.93
N PRO A 190 -15.05 -6.72 30.08
CA PRO A 190 -13.61 -6.46 30.24
C PRO A 190 -12.73 -7.69 29.98
N ALA A 191 -13.22 -8.92 30.23
CA ALA A 191 -12.48 -10.15 29.97
C ALA A 191 -12.28 -10.46 28.48
N SER A 192 -13.30 -10.21 27.64
CA SER A 192 -13.21 -10.34 26.18
C SER A 192 -12.36 -9.25 25.55
N PHE A 193 -12.35 -8.04 26.13
CA PHE A 193 -11.42 -6.98 25.75
C PHE A 193 -9.96 -7.37 26.06
N ALA A 194 -9.69 -7.89 27.26
CA ALA A 194 -8.36 -8.35 27.65
C ALA A 194 -7.86 -9.51 26.76
N SER A 195 -8.72 -10.48 26.45
CA SER A 195 -8.38 -11.57 25.52
C SER A 195 -8.06 -11.03 24.13
N ALA A 196 -8.89 -10.13 23.59
CA ALA A 196 -8.67 -9.52 22.29
C ALA A 196 -7.34 -8.74 22.27
N PHE A 197 -7.12 -7.88 23.27
CA PHE A 197 -5.88 -7.13 23.46
C PHE A 197 -4.66 -8.05 23.45
N THR A 198 -4.68 -9.13 24.26
CA THR A 198 -3.59 -10.11 24.29
C THR A 198 -3.38 -10.77 22.93
N THR A 199 -4.43 -11.13 22.20
CA THR A 199 -4.28 -11.71 20.85
C THR A 199 -3.69 -10.70 19.86
N TYR A 200 -4.06 -9.41 19.94
CA TYR A 200 -3.44 -8.35 19.13
C TYR A 200 -1.96 -8.19 19.46
N THR A 201 -1.62 -8.07 20.75
CA THR A 201 -0.23 -7.88 21.19
C THR A 201 0.64 -9.07 20.80
N VAL A 202 0.17 -10.31 21.00
CA VAL A 202 0.91 -11.51 20.59
C VAL A 202 1.04 -11.59 19.07
N GLY A 203 -0.01 -11.27 18.31
CA GLY A 203 0.05 -11.23 16.85
C GLY A 203 1.10 -10.24 16.34
N ILE A 204 1.14 -9.02 16.89
CA ILE A 204 2.15 -7.98 16.60
C ILE A 204 3.56 -8.48 16.92
N ILE A 205 3.76 -9.11 18.07
CA ILE A 205 5.08 -9.64 18.49
C ILE A 205 5.54 -10.76 17.57
N VAL A 206 4.66 -11.71 17.22
CA VAL A 206 4.97 -12.81 16.30
C VAL A 206 5.33 -12.25 14.93
N PHE A 207 4.60 -11.25 14.43
CA PHE A 207 4.91 -10.59 13.17
C PHE A 207 6.21 -9.82 13.19
N PHE A 208 6.51 -9.10 14.28
CA PHE A 208 7.80 -8.45 14.46
C PHE A 208 8.94 -9.46 14.36
N ALA A 209 8.79 -10.63 14.99
CA ALA A 209 9.81 -11.67 14.97
C ALA A 209 10.07 -12.27 13.58
N VAL A 210 9.12 -12.18 12.65
CA VAL A 210 9.25 -12.76 11.30
C VAL A 210 9.31 -11.73 10.16
N THR A 211 9.17 -10.44 10.47
CA THR A 211 9.16 -9.36 9.48
C THR A 211 10.48 -8.62 9.45
N PRO A 212 11.24 -8.71 8.35
CA PRO A 212 12.53 -8.04 8.26
C PRO A 212 12.43 -6.51 8.10
N SER A 213 11.22 -5.98 7.86
CA SER A 213 10.98 -4.55 7.61
C SER A 213 10.29 -3.85 8.78
N LEU A 214 10.96 -2.81 9.30
CA LEU A 214 10.41 -1.91 10.31
C LEU A 214 9.16 -1.14 9.81
N GLN A 215 9.08 -0.89 8.49
CA GLN A 215 7.98 -0.16 7.88
C GLN A 215 6.69 -0.98 7.90
N MET A 216 6.77 -2.26 7.52
CA MET A 216 5.65 -3.20 7.61
C MET A 216 5.17 -3.38 9.04
N PHE A 217 6.11 -3.53 9.98
CA PHE A 217 5.80 -3.58 11.40
C PHE A 217 5.02 -2.36 11.85
N THR A 218 5.46 -1.16 11.47
CA THR A 218 4.81 0.10 11.84
C THR A 218 3.35 0.12 11.36
N VAL A 219 3.10 -0.19 10.09
CA VAL A 219 1.74 -0.21 9.52
C VAL A 219 0.85 -1.24 10.22
N ALA A 220 1.37 -2.44 10.48
CA ALA A 220 0.64 -3.50 11.18
C ALA A 220 0.32 -3.10 12.64
N ALA A 221 1.27 -2.51 13.36
CA ALA A 221 1.06 -2.05 14.74
C ALA A 221 -0.03 -0.98 14.81
N PHE A 222 -0.04 -0.02 13.88
CA PHE A 222 -1.10 0.99 13.79
C PHE A 222 -2.46 0.41 13.38
N ALA A 223 -2.48 -0.59 12.48
CA ALA A 223 -3.70 -1.32 12.16
C ALA A 223 -4.29 -2.00 13.41
N CYS A 224 -3.46 -2.68 14.21
CA CYS A 224 -3.87 -3.26 15.48
C CYS A 224 -4.34 -2.22 16.49
N PHE A 225 -3.67 -1.07 16.57
CA PHE A 225 -4.11 0.05 17.39
C PHE A 225 -5.52 0.53 16.98
N GLY A 226 -5.78 0.64 15.68
CA GLY A 226 -7.11 0.93 15.15
C GLY A 226 -8.17 -0.10 15.57
N ALA A 227 -7.82 -1.39 15.53
CA ALA A 227 -8.68 -2.47 15.99
C ALA A 227 -8.96 -2.35 17.51
N MET A 228 -7.94 -2.09 18.32
CA MET A 228 -8.09 -1.89 19.76
C MET A 228 -8.98 -0.69 20.09
N MET A 229 -8.82 0.42 19.37
CA MET A 229 -9.68 1.61 19.49
C MET A 229 -11.15 1.27 19.19
N SER A 230 -11.40 0.41 18.18
CA SER A 230 -12.75 -0.06 17.84
C SER A 230 -13.44 -0.82 18.96
N LEU A 231 -12.65 -1.55 19.76
CA LEU A 231 -13.13 -2.33 20.90
C LEU A 231 -13.27 -1.47 22.16
N GLY A 232 -12.32 -0.58 22.43
CA GLY A 232 -12.29 0.24 23.66
C GLY A 232 -13.23 1.44 23.63
N TRP A 233 -13.40 2.08 22.47
CA TRP A 233 -14.20 3.31 22.34
C TRP A 233 -15.21 3.26 21.16
N PRO A 234 -16.12 2.27 21.14
CA PRO A 234 -17.05 2.10 20.03
C PRO A 234 -18.07 3.25 19.90
N GLY A 235 -18.34 3.99 20.98
CA GLY A 235 -19.21 5.16 20.97
C GLY A 235 -18.57 6.37 20.28
N LEU A 236 -17.30 6.66 20.61
CA LEU A 236 -16.53 7.73 19.99
C LEU A 236 -16.35 7.48 18.50
N LEU A 237 -15.94 6.27 18.13
CA LEU A 237 -15.74 5.90 16.73
C LEU A 237 -17.02 5.93 15.91
N ARG A 238 -18.18 5.60 16.50
CA ARG A 238 -19.46 5.76 15.81
C ARG A 238 -19.78 7.21 15.48
N ARG A 239 -19.50 8.15 16.39
CA ARG A 239 -19.66 9.59 16.16
C ARG A 239 -18.64 10.11 15.14
N ALA A 240 -17.39 9.65 15.26
CA ALA A 240 -16.29 10.06 14.40
C ALA A 240 -16.24 9.31 13.04
N ARG A 241 -17.06 8.27 12.83
CA ARG A 241 -16.98 7.44 11.61
C ARG A 241 -17.11 8.25 10.34
N LYS A 242 -18.14 9.11 10.24
CA LYS A 242 -18.36 9.96 9.06
C LYS A 242 -17.16 10.87 8.76
N PRO A 243 -16.69 11.71 9.71
CA PRO A 243 -15.53 12.56 9.45
C PRO A 243 -14.27 11.76 9.15
N ILE A 244 -14.01 10.66 9.87
CA ILE A 244 -12.87 9.76 9.60
C ILE A 244 -12.93 9.22 8.18
N THR A 245 -14.07 8.65 7.75
CA THR A 245 -14.23 8.14 6.38
C THR A 245 -14.13 9.24 5.33
N SER A 246 -14.55 10.45 5.65
CA SER A 246 -14.41 11.60 4.75
C SER A 246 -12.94 11.96 4.58
N ILE A 247 -12.20 12.15 5.67
CA ILE A 247 -10.75 12.44 5.66
C ILE A 247 -9.99 11.33 4.93
N MET A 248 -10.36 10.08 5.16
CA MET A 248 -9.75 8.95 4.47
C MET A 248 -9.94 9.02 2.97
N ALA A 249 -11.17 9.27 2.52
CA ALA A 249 -11.50 9.31 1.10
C ALA A 249 -10.97 10.57 0.39
N SER A 250 -10.99 11.73 1.06
CA SER A 250 -10.69 13.02 0.42
C SER A 250 -9.26 13.50 0.63
N VAL A 251 -8.53 12.97 1.61
CA VAL A 251 -7.18 13.42 1.95
C VAL A 251 -6.19 12.26 1.95
N THR A 252 -6.34 11.29 2.86
CA THR A 252 -5.24 10.33 3.07
C THR A 252 -5.09 9.35 1.91
N LEU A 253 -6.19 8.85 1.34
CA LEU A 253 -6.14 7.98 0.17
C LEU A 253 -5.55 8.68 -1.07
N PRO A 254 -6.05 9.85 -1.54
CA PRO A 254 -5.47 10.54 -2.69
C PRO A 254 -3.99 10.86 -2.48
N THR A 255 -3.61 11.31 -1.29
CA THR A 255 -2.19 11.62 -0.99
C THR A 255 -1.33 10.36 -1.00
N LEU A 256 -1.81 9.22 -0.48
CA LEU A 256 -1.08 7.95 -0.55
C LEU A 256 -0.87 7.51 -2.00
N ILE A 257 -1.93 7.55 -2.82
CA ILE A 257 -1.85 7.21 -4.25
C ILE A 257 -0.88 8.15 -4.98
N ALA A 258 -0.96 9.46 -4.69
CA ALA A 258 -0.08 10.46 -5.28
C ALA A 258 1.38 10.18 -4.95
N LEU A 259 1.71 10.04 -3.66
CA LEU A 259 3.08 9.82 -3.19
C LEU A 259 3.64 8.47 -3.68
N ALA A 260 2.81 7.42 -3.71
CA ALA A 260 3.22 6.13 -4.24
C ALA A 260 3.43 6.19 -5.76
N GLY A 261 2.55 6.87 -6.49
CA GLY A 261 2.62 6.96 -7.95
C GLY A 261 3.72 7.89 -8.48
N VAL A 262 4.15 8.90 -7.72
CA VAL A 262 5.33 9.72 -8.08
C VAL A 262 6.62 8.88 -8.10
N ARG A 263 6.65 7.76 -7.36
CA ARG A 263 7.80 6.85 -7.28
C ARG A 263 7.86 5.84 -8.43
N ILE A 264 6.85 5.85 -9.29
CA ILE A 264 6.76 4.96 -10.42
C ILE A 264 7.41 5.66 -11.62
N ASP A 265 8.32 4.98 -12.28
CA ASP A 265 8.86 5.38 -13.57
C ASP A 265 7.95 4.88 -14.71
N PRO A 266 7.16 5.77 -15.34
CA PRO A 266 6.32 5.39 -16.47
C PRO A 266 7.15 4.97 -17.69
N ALA A 267 8.45 5.28 -17.76
CA ALA A 267 9.33 4.75 -18.80
C ALA A 267 9.50 3.23 -18.68
N ALA A 268 9.47 2.69 -17.45
CA ALA A 268 9.48 1.25 -17.20
C ALA A 268 8.19 0.54 -17.70
N TRP A 269 7.16 1.32 -18.06
CA TRP A 269 5.89 0.84 -18.60
C TRP A 269 5.79 0.96 -20.12
N THR A 270 6.82 1.50 -20.77
CA THR A 270 6.80 1.64 -22.23
C THR A 270 6.67 0.27 -22.91
N LEU A 271 5.91 0.25 -24.00
CA LEU A 271 5.53 -0.91 -24.83
C LEU A 271 6.71 -1.71 -25.42
N THR A 272 7.95 -1.35 -25.09
CA THR A 272 9.17 -2.06 -25.48
C THR A 272 9.33 -3.39 -24.72
N ALA A 273 8.81 -3.49 -23.50
CA ALA A 273 8.54 -4.78 -22.88
C ALA A 273 7.26 -5.37 -23.50
N PRO A 274 7.22 -6.67 -23.88
CA PRO A 274 6.04 -7.24 -24.51
C PRO A 274 4.83 -6.99 -23.61
N ALA A 275 3.78 -6.36 -24.14
CA ALA A 275 2.61 -5.90 -23.40
C ALA A 275 1.99 -6.98 -22.48
N SER A 276 2.22 -8.26 -22.80
CA SER A 276 1.91 -9.42 -21.97
C SER A 276 2.50 -9.39 -20.56
N HIS A 277 3.67 -8.77 -20.34
CA HIS A 277 4.36 -8.78 -19.04
C HIS A 277 3.79 -7.77 -18.02
N PHE A 278 2.97 -6.83 -18.47
CA PHE A 278 2.36 -5.82 -17.59
C PHE A 278 0.83 -5.90 -17.60
N ILE A 279 0.23 -5.96 -18.79
CA ILE A 279 -1.23 -5.94 -18.92
C ILE A 279 -1.86 -7.20 -18.35
N ILE A 280 -1.25 -8.38 -18.58
CA ILE A 280 -1.82 -9.64 -18.09
C ILE A 280 -1.78 -9.72 -16.56
N PRO A 281 -0.62 -9.49 -15.87
CA PRO A 281 -0.59 -9.43 -14.41
C PRO A 281 -1.51 -8.35 -13.83
N MET A 282 -1.59 -7.18 -14.47
CA MET A 282 -2.50 -6.12 -14.06
C MET A 282 -3.97 -6.57 -14.15
N LEU A 283 -4.39 -7.15 -15.27
CA LEU A 283 -5.74 -7.66 -15.44
C LEU A 283 -6.06 -8.78 -14.45
N ILE A 284 -5.11 -9.69 -14.20
CA ILE A 284 -5.26 -10.75 -13.19
C ILE A 284 -5.40 -10.13 -11.79
N ALA A 285 -4.57 -9.16 -11.42
CA ALA A 285 -4.65 -8.47 -10.15
C ALA A 285 -6.00 -7.77 -9.99
N ILE A 286 -6.49 -7.08 -11.03
CA ILE A 286 -7.80 -6.43 -11.05
C ILE A 286 -8.94 -7.45 -10.87
N LEU A 287 -8.94 -8.52 -11.67
CA LEU A 287 -9.96 -9.58 -11.62
C LEU A 287 -9.97 -10.26 -10.25
N TRP A 288 -8.80 -10.55 -9.69
CA TRP A 288 -8.69 -11.21 -8.40
C TRP A 288 -9.09 -10.30 -7.23
N ALA A 289 -8.65 -9.04 -7.26
CA ALA A 289 -8.95 -8.03 -6.25
C ALA A 289 -10.44 -7.63 -6.28
N SER A 290 -11.09 -7.63 -7.43
CA SER A 290 -12.52 -7.34 -7.57
C SER A 290 -13.37 -8.60 -7.41
N ASP A 291 -13.29 -9.50 -8.39
CA ASP A 291 -14.27 -10.55 -8.62
C ASP A 291 -13.94 -11.80 -7.82
N GLY A 292 -12.65 -12.08 -7.63
CA GLY A 292 -12.17 -13.12 -6.72
C GLY A 292 -12.68 -12.91 -5.30
N ARG A 293 -12.56 -11.69 -4.74
CA ARG A 293 -13.11 -11.35 -3.42
C ARG A 293 -14.62 -11.53 -3.35
N TRP A 294 -15.32 -11.07 -4.38
CA TRP A 294 -16.77 -11.11 -4.41
C TRP A 294 -17.30 -12.55 -4.49
N ALA A 295 -16.76 -13.35 -5.41
CA ALA A 295 -17.09 -14.76 -5.57
C ALA A 295 -16.73 -15.56 -4.32
N ALA A 296 -15.58 -15.29 -3.71
CA ALA A 296 -15.16 -16.03 -2.54
C ALA A 296 -15.96 -15.67 -1.28
N LEU A 297 -16.32 -14.40 -1.07
CA LEU A 297 -17.21 -14.01 0.02
C LEU A 297 -18.60 -14.64 -0.16
N HIS A 298 -19.12 -14.66 -1.38
CA HIS A 298 -20.38 -15.33 -1.70
C HIS A 298 -20.29 -16.86 -1.44
N THR A 299 -19.19 -17.49 -1.83
CA THR A 299 -18.98 -18.92 -1.62
C THR A 299 -18.85 -19.25 -0.13
N ALA A 300 -18.08 -18.44 0.62
CA ALA A 300 -17.92 -18.58 2.05
C ALA A 300 -19.26 -18.40 2.78
N SER A 301 -20.05 -17.38 2.43
CA SER A 301 -21.35 -17.14 3.07
C SER A 301 -22.34 -18.29 2.84
N ARG A 302 -22.29 -18.93 1.65
CA ARG A 302 -23.04 -20.15 1.35
C ARG A 302 -22.57 -21.37 2.15
N LEU A 303 -21.27 -21.66 2.14
CA LEU A 303 -20.69 -22.79 2.90
C LEU A 303 -21.01 -22.68 4.39
N LEU A 304 -21.02 -21.45 4.90
CA LEU A 304 -21.25 -21.14 6.31
C LEU A 304 -22.74 -20.96 6.65
N ARG A 305 -23.63 -21.16 5.67
CA ARG A 305 -25.09 -21.09 5.79
C ARG A 305 -25.58 -19.76 6.36
N MET A 306 -24.95 -18.65 5.98
CA MET A 306 -25.37 -17.32 6.37
C MET A 306 -26.57 -16.89 5.52
N ARG A 307 -27.79 -17.23 5.95
CA ARG A 307 -29.05 -16.91 5.24
C ARG A 307 -29.15 -15.45 4.79
N ASP A 308 -28.67 -14.51 5.61
CA ASP A 308 -28.76 -13.07 5.33
C ASP A 308 -27.61 -12.53 4.44
N ALA A 309 -26.59 -13.35 4.16
CA ALA A 309 -25.39 -12.96 3.42
C ALA A 309 -25.10 -13.85 2.18
N SER A 310 -25.96 -14.82 1.88
CA SER A 310 -25.80 -15.74 0.74
C SER A 310 -26.19 -15.13 -0.61
N GLY A 311 -26.80 -13.95 -0.63
CA GLY A 311 -27.08 -13.21 -1.87
C GLY A 311 -25.83 -12.56 -2.46
N TRP A 312 -25.84 -12.32 -3.76
CA TRP A 312 -24.79 -11.62 -4.50
C TRP A 312 -24.66 -10.16 -4.04
N LEU A 313 -25.78 -9.49 -3.72
CA LEU A 313 -25.81 -8.08 -3.33
C LEU A 313 -25.17 -7.82 -1.96
N PRO A 314 -25.47 -8.58 -0.88
CA PRO A 314 -24.75 -8.49 0.38
C PRO A 314 -23.23 -8.65 0.22
N SER A 315 -22.78 -9.60 -0.61
CA SER A 315 -21.35 -9.82 -0.88
C SER A 315 -20.73 -8.66 -1.65
N ALA A 316 -21.40 -8.14 -2.67
CA ALA A 316 -20.93 -6.97 -3.42
C ALA A 316 -20.79 -5.73 -2.52
N ARG A 317 -21.75 -5.53 -1.60
CA ARG A 317 -21.71 -4.41 -0.64
C ARG A 317 -20.52 -4.50 0.32
N HIS A 318 -20.13 -5.71 0.72
CA HIS A 318 -18.96 -5.93 1.58
C HIS A 318 -17.64 -5.68 0.85
N VAL A 319 -17.48 -6.20 -0.37
CA VAL A 319 -16.29 -5.90 -1.19
C VAL A 319 -16.16 -4.40 -1.40
N ASN A 320 -17.27 -3.73 -1.65
CA ASN A 320 -17.34 -2.29 -1.87
C ASN A 320 -17.16 -1.44 -0.58
N ALA A 321 -17.08 -2.03 0.62
CA ALA A 321 -17.08 -1.28 1.87
C ALA A 321 -15.74 -0.58 2.23
N GLY A 322 -14.86 -0.35 1.24
CA GLY A 322 -13.53 0.25 1.45
C GLY A 322 -12.39 -0.77 1.53
N SER A 323 -12.60 -2.00 1.05
CA SER A 323 -11.55 -3.04 1.04
C SER A 323 -10.37 -2.71 0.10
N SER A 324 -10.60 -1.85 -0.89
CA SER A 324 -9.61 -1.36 -1.85
C SER A 324 -8.53 -0.49 -1.19
N SER A 325 -8.88 0.27 -0.15
CA SER A 325 -7.93 1.19 0.50
C SER A 325 -6.93 0.47 1.41
N ILE A 326 -7.33 -0.66 2.01
CA ILE A 326 -6.43 -1.52 2.80
C ILE A 326 -5.45 -2.27 1.90
N GLU A 327 -5.93 -2.80 0.77
CA GLU A 327 -5.07 -3.41 -0.24
C GLU A 327 -4.02 -2.42 -0.73
N LEU A 328 -4.42 -1.18 -0.98
CA LEU A 328 -3.49 -0.14 -1.36
C LEU A 328 -2.44 0.12 -0.31
N VAL A 329 -2.83 0.24 0.97
CA VAL A 329 -1.87 0.43 2.06
C VAL A 329 -0.88 -0.73 2.13
N LEU A 330 -1.35 -1.97 1.96
CA LEU A 330 -0.48 -3.16 1.93
C LEU A 330 0.48 -3.12 0.74
N ALA A 331 -0.02 -2.81 -0.46
CA ALA A 331 0.80 -2.72 -1.67
C ALA A 331 1.87 -1.62 -1.56
N ILE A 332 1.50 -0.43 -1.09
CA ILE A 332 2.43 0.69 -0.90
C ILE A 332 3.48 0.33 0.15
N THR A 333 3.08 -0.28 1.27
CA THR A 333 4.01 -0.65 2.33
C THR A 333 4.95 -1.76 1.88
N ALA A 334 4.46 -2.73 1.12
CA ALA A 334 5.28 -3.80 0.58
C ALA A 334 6.27 -3.29 -0.47
N PHE A 335 5.86 -2.34 -1.32
CA PHE A 335 6.78 -1.67 -2.22
C PHE A 335 7.84 -0.85 -1.47
N ALA A 336 7.44 -0.07 -0.45
CA ALA A 336 8.37 0.70 0.38
C ALA A 336 9.44 -0.16 1.05
N SER A 337 9.09 -1.42 1.37
CA SER A 337 9.97 -2.41 1.99
C SER A 337 10.79 -3.22 0.99
N GLY A 338 10.71 -2.90 -0.32
CA GLY A 338 11.40 -3.63 -1.38
C GLY A 338 10.86 -5.04 -1.64
N LEU A 339 9.66 -5.36 -1.13
CA LEU A 339 9.04 -6.68 -1.29
C LEU A 339 8.17 -6.78 -2.54
N LEU A 340 7.63 -5.65 -2.99
CA LEU A 340 6.96 -5.53 -4.28
C LEU A 340 7.84 -4.75 -5.25
N ASP A 341 7.77 -5.14 -6.52
CA ASP A 341 8.29 -4.33 -7.61
C ASP A 341 7.31 -3.20 -7.96
N GLU A 342 7.79 -2.28 -8.79
CA GLU A 342 7.05 -1.11 -9.23
C GLU A 342 5.83 -1.47 -10.10
N ARG A 343 5.92 -2.57 -10.87
CA ARG A 343 4.88 -3.00 -11.81
C ARG A 343 3.66 -3.53 -11.05
N VAL A 344 3.88 -4.29 -9.99
CA VAL A 344 2.81 -4.79 -9.13
C VAL A 344 2.17 -3.64 -8.35
N LEU A 345 2.96 -2.68 -7.87
CA LEU A 345 2.42 -1.48 -7.22
C LEU A 345 1.52 -0.69 -8.19
N ALA A 346 1.99 -0.47 -9.42
CA ALA A 346 1.23 0.16 -10.49
C ALA A 346 -0.10 -0.54 -10.74
N ALA A 347 -0.05 -1.87 -10.91
CA ALA A 347 -1.23 -2.69 -11.11
C ALA A 347 -2.22 -2.59 -9.93
N ALA A 348 -1.72 -2.57 -8.69
CA ALA A 348 -2.54 -2.39 -7.50
C ALA A 348 -3.20 -1.00 -7.46
N LEU A 349 -2.46 0.07 -7.78
CA LEU A 349 -3.00 1.44 -7.85
C LEU A 349 -4.11 1.55 -8.89
N VAL A 350 -3.86 1.07 -10.12
CA VAL A 350 -4.85 1.06 -11.20
C VAL A 350 -6.05 0.21 -10.81
N GLY A 351 -5.82 -0.97 -10.23
CA GLY A 351 -6.89 -1.87 -9.84
C GLY A 351 -7.78 -1.32 -8.75
N VAL A 352 -7.22 -0.62 -7.76
CA VAL A 352 -7.99 0.10 -6.74
C VAL A 352 -8.90 1.16 -7.38
N VAL A 353 -8.38 1.94 -8.33
CA VAL A 353 -9.17 2.94 -9.06
C VAL A 353 -10.29 2.27 -9.86
N VAL A 354 -9.98 1.22 -10.62
CA VAL A 354 -10.97 0.47 -11.41
C VAL A 354 -12.05 -0.13 -10.51
N ILE A 355 -11.67 -0.75 -9.39
CA ILE A 355 -12.59 -1.30 -8.40
C ILE A 355 -13.52 -0.22 -7.88
N GLU A 356 -13.01 0.94 -7.46
CA GLU A 356 -13.87 2.00 -6.95
C GLU A 356 -14.79 2.61 -8.02
N MET A 357 -14.32 2.77 -9.26
CA MET A 357 -15.12 3.29 -10.37
C MET A 357 -16.24 2.32 -10.77
N THR A 358 -15.99 1.01 -10.72
CA THR A 358 -16.95 -0.04 -11.12
C THR A 358 -17.89 -0.49 -10.00
N ARG A 359 -17.78 0.11 -8.82
CA ARG A 359 -18.58 -0.20 -7.62
C ARG A 359 -20.10 -0.26 -7.87
N ASN A 360 -20.64 0.76 -8.54
CA ASN A 360 -22.08 0.87 -8.80
C ASN A 360 -22.56 -0.14 -9.85
N LEU A 361 -21.71 -0.44 -10.83
CA LEU A 361 -21.96 -1.48 -11.82
C LEU A 361 -22.05 -2.84 -11.15
N ARG A 362 -21.07 -3.21 -10.31
CA ARG A 362 -21.12 -4.46 -9.53
C ARG A 362 -22.37 -4.57 -8.66
N ALA A 363 -22.75 -3.50 -7.97
CA ALA A 363 -23.98 -3.51 -7.16
C ALA A 363 -25.27 -3.65 -7.99
N SER A 364 -25.25 -3.24 -9.26
CA SER A 364 -26.38 -3.40 -10.18
C SER A 364 -26.44 -4.81 -10.75
N ILE A 365 -25.30 -5.37 -11.17
CA ILE A 365 -25.18 -6.78 -11.57
C ILE A 365 -25.62 -7.70 -10.42
N ALA A 366 -25.14 -7.45 -9.21
CA ALA A 366 -25.52 -8.23 -8.04
C ALA A 366 -27.02 -8.21 -7.74
N ARG A 367 -27.71 -7.09 -8.02
CA ARG A 367 -29.18 -6.99 -7.89
C ARG A 367 -29.90 -7.83 -8.94
N MET A 368 -29.39 -7.86 -10.17
CA MET A 368 -29.97 -8.68 -11.25
C MET A 368 -29.79 -10.17 -10.98
N LEU A 369 -28.69 -10.58 -10.35
CA LEU A 369 -28.43 -11.98 -10.00
C LEU A 369 -29.24 -12.48 -8.79
N ASP A 370 -29.70 -11.57 -7.92
CA ASP A 370 -30.50 -11.90 -6.72
C ASP A 370 -32.02 -11.86 -6.96
N GLY A 371 -32.47 -11.25 -8.06
CA GLY A 371 -33.89 -11.11 -8.42
C GLY A 371 -34.39 -12.24 -9.29
#